data_AF-A0A978TGU0-F1
#
_entry.id   AF-A0A978TGU0-F1
#
_cell.length_a   1.000
_cell.length_b   1.000
_cell.length_c   1.000
_cell.angle_alpha   90.00
_cell.angle_beta   90.00
_cell.angle_gamma   90.00
#
_symmetry.space_group_name_H-M   'P 1'
#
loop_
_entity.id
_entity.type
_entity.pdbx_description
1 polymer ?
#
loop_
_entity_poly.entity_id
_entity_poly.type
_entity_poly.pdbx_seq_one_letter_code
_entity_poly.pdbx_strand_id
1 'polypeptide(L)'
;MESSWLASGVLGTLGTLLLVAPARAATLQYWWFDAQNNQLVFTTDSEVQPRAQMLLNPTRVVIDLPNTQVGGTTTRQGVGGAIREVRAGQFDGQTARLVIELAAGYSLDPQAIRIQGIRPNQWVVQLPAPIGATPASPPPPASGEIVPRTTTVGNQVQGNTGEGAEAILNGVVTTGDGFLIKISGTTPDPTVRITGDGPDDRTVVIDLPNTAVAADLRPDQLPDFRYSIIAWEISQQSTSPPSTRITLKLTPDSPDWRALRNSSGVIVLPPSGVPIGSIPDEPPPTAATSAPPPERTRPATP
;
A
#
# COMPACT_ATOMS: atom_id res chain seq x y z
N MET A 1 33.27 -31.97 -73.86
CA MET A 1 32.39 -31.33 -74.86
C MET A 1 30.99 -31.90 -74.63
N GLU A 2 30.25 -31.53 -73.58
CA GLU A 2 29.77 -30.17 -73.18
C GLU A 2 28.62 -29.70 -74.11
N SER A 3 27.51 -29.10 -73.65
CA SER A 3 27.31 -28.32 -72.41
C SER A 3 25.91 -28.44 -71.78
N SER A 4 25.87 -28.32 -70.45
CA SER A 4 24.94 -27.56 -69.56
C SER A 4 23.40 -27.52 -69.73
N TRP A 5 22.72 -27.52 -68.57
CA TRP A 5 21.31 -27.15 -68.34
C TRP A 5 21.02 -25.64 -68.54
N LEU A 6 19.72 -25.28 -68.60
CA LEU A 6 18.99 -24.32 -67.72
C LEU A 6 17.48 -24.47 -68.01
N ALA A 7 16.58 -24.66 -67.02
CA ALA A 7 15.80 -23.64 -66.28
C ALA A 7 14.73 -22.89 -67.13
N SER A 8 13.56 -22.47 -66.63
CA SER A 8 13.09 -22.32 -65.24
C SER A 8 11.60 -22.68 -65.08
N GLY A 9 11.21 -23.19 -63.90
CA GLY A 9 9.81 -23.13 -63.44
C GLY A 9 9.57 -21.87 -62.60
N VAL A 10 8.37 -21.28 -62.68
CA VAL A 10 7.99 -20.11 -61.89
C VAL A 10 6.86 -20.48 -60.93
N LEU A 11 7.19 -20.76 -59.67
CA LEU A 11 6.21 -20.72 -58.58
C LEU A 11 6.08 -19.26 -58.11
N GLY A 12 4.88 -18.68 -58.25
CA GLY A 12 4.57 -17.37 -57.70
C GLY A 12 4.38 -17.43 -56.19
N THR A 13 5.38 -17.03 -55.42
CA THR A 13 5.25 -16.89 -53.95
C THR A 13 4.45 -15.63 -53.62
N LEU A 14 3.20 -15.79 -53.18
CA LEU A 14 2.44 -14.68 -52.57
C LEU A 14 3.07 -14.32 -51.22
N GLY A 15 3.79 -13.19 -51.17
CA GLY A 15 4.32 -12.63 -49.94
C GLY A 15 3.22 -11.93 -49.14
N THR A 16 2.63 -12.61 -48.16
CA THR A 16 1.72 -11.96 -47.18
C THR A 16 2.51 -11.01 -46.28
N LEU A 17 2.39 -9.71 -46.54
CA LEU A 17 2.99 -8.67 -45.72
C LEU A 17 2.23 -8.55 -44.37
N LEU A 18 2.75 -9.21 -43.34
CA LEU A 18 2.25 -9.07 -41.97
C LEU A 18 2.59 -7.67 -41.44
N LEU A 19 1.61 -6.77 -41.47
CA LEU A 19 1.68 -5.45 -40.85
C LEU A 19 1.68 -5.60 -39.32
N VAL A 20 2.88 -5.78 -38.74
CA VAL A 20 3.08 -5.75 -37.29
C VAL A 20 2.85 -4.31 -36.81
N ALA A 21 1.66 -4.05 -36.26
CA ALA A 21 1.36 -2.79 -35.60
C ALA A 21 2.31 -2.60 -34.39
N PRO A 22 2.76 -1.36 -34.11
CA PRO A 22 3.59 -1.11 -32.94
C PRO A 22 2.78 -1.41 -31.68
N ALA A 23 3.18 -2.45 -30.94
CA ALA A 23 2.64 -2.72 -29.63
C ALA A 23 2.92 -1.50 -28.73
N ARG A 24 1.86 -0.80 -28.31
CA ARG A 24 2.00 0.25 -27.30
C ARG A 24 2.47 -0.40 -26.02
N ALA A 25 3.55 0.12 -25.45
CA ALA A 25 3.95 -0.31 -24.12
C ALA A 25 2.85 0.11 -23.12
N ALA A 26 2.44 -0.83 -22.28
CA ALA A 26 1.51 -0.56 -21.20
C ALA A 26 2.17 0.33 -20.14
N THR A 27 1.38 1.07 -19.38
CA THR A 27 1.86 1.74 -18.17
C THR A 27 1.31 1.02 -16.95
N LEU A 28 2.16 0.71 -15.97
CA LEU A 28 1.73 0.33 -14.63
C LEU A 28 1.15 1.56 -13.94
N GLN A 29 -0.19 1.60 -13.83
CA GLN A 29 -0.96 2.73 -13.30
C GLN A 29 -1.14 2.64 -11.78
N TYR A 30 -1.28 1.44 -11.23
CA TYR A 30 -1.49 1.21 -9.80
C TYR A 30 -0.96 -0.16 -9.37
N TRP A 31 -0.45 -0.23 -8.14
CA TRP A 31 -0.18 -1.48 -7.43
C TRP A 31 -0.28 -1.27 -5.92
N TRP A 32 -0.66 -2.32 -5.17
CA TRP A 32 -0.67 -2.33 -3.71
C TRP A 32 -0.61 -3.76 -3.14
N PHE A 33 0.09 -3.93 -2.02
CA PHE A 33 0.11 -5.19 -1.27
C PHE A 33 -0.82 -5.11 -0.05
N ASP A 34 -1.89 -5.91 -0.08
CA ASP A 34 -2.79 -6.14 1.04
C ASP A 34 -2.23 -7.28 1.90
N ALA A 35 -1.72 -6.93 3.08
CA ALA A 35 -1.08 -7.87 4.00
C ALA A 35 -2.07 -8.76 4.77
N GLN A 36 -3.34 -8.36 4.89
CA GLN A 36 -4.37 -9.14 5.61
C GLN A 36 -4.80 -10.34 4.76
N ASN A 37 -5.00 -10.13 3.46
CA ASN A 37 -5.28 -11.19 2.50
C ASN A 37 -4.01 -11.76 1.84
N ASN A 38 -2.82 -11.22 2.15
CA ASN A 38 -1.52 -11.65 1.63
C ASN A 38 -1.46 -11.63 0.08
N GLN A 39 -1.97 -10.55 -0.53
CA GLN A 39 -2.19 -10.41 -1.97
C GLN A 39 -1.60 -9.10 -2.53
N LEU A 40 -0.95 -9.19 -3.69
CA LEU A 40 -0.57 -8.03 -4.50
C LEU A 40 -1.63 -7.79 -5.58
N VAL A 41 -2.26 -6.61 -5.57
CA VAL A 41 -3.20 -6.17 -6.61
C VAL A 41 -2.51 -5.13 -7.49
N PHE A 42 -2.65 -5.22 -8.81
CA PHE A 42 -2.14 -4.19 -9.72
C PHE A 42 -2.99 -4.00 -10.99
N THR A 43 -2.86 -2.81 -11.59
CA THR A 43 -3.63 -2.36 -12.75
C THR A 43 -2.73 -1.64 -13.76
N THR A 44 -2.89 -1.96 -15.04
CA THR A 44 -2.27 -1.28 -16.19
C THR A 44 -3.31 -0.50 -17.01
N ASP A 45 -2.87 0.42 -17.87
CA ASP A 45 -3.75 1.12 -18.83
C ASP A 45 -4.23 0.24 -20.00
N SER A 46 -3.55 -0.87 -20.24
CA SER A 46 -3.74 -1.78 -21.37
C SER A 46 -3.40 -3.22 -20.97
N GLU A 47 -3.74 -4.19 -21.81
CA GLU A 47 -3.59 -5.62 -21.51
C GLU A 47 -2.12 -6.02 -21.29
N VAL A 48 -1.86 -6.78 -20.21
CA VAL A 48 -0.54 -7.31 -19.88
C VAL A 48 -0.66 -8.74 -19.39
N GLN A 49 0.26 -9.61 -19.80
CA GLN A 49 0.38 -10.98 -19.28
C GLN A 49 1.57 -11.05 -18.30
N PRO A 50 1.34 -10.99 -16.98
CA PRO A 50 2.42 -11.07 -15.99
C PRO A 50 3.09 -12.44 -15.96
N ARG A 51 4.33 -12.46 -15.48
CA ARG A 51 5.14 -13.66 -15.23
C ARG A 51 5.71 -13.60 -13.82
N ALA A 52 5.32 -14.52 -12.93
CA ALA A 52 5.93 -14.59 -11.61
C ALA A 52 7.09 -15.60 -11.56
N GLN A 53 8.10 -15.30 -10.75
CA GLN A 53 9.21 -16.18 -10.40
C GLN A 53 9.63 -15.94 -8.95
N MET A 54 10.14 -16.98 -8.27
CA MET A 54 10.68 -16.84 -6.92
C MET A 54 12.21 -16.85 -6.95
N LEU A 55 12.82 -15.86 -6.32
CA LEU A 55 14.26 -15.79 -6.08
C LEU A 55 14.55 -16.08 -4.60
N LEU A 56 15.76 -16.59 -4.32
CA LEU A 56 16.25 -16.88 -2.98
C LEU A 56 17.34 -15.87 -2.58
N ASN A 57 17.59 -15.76 -1.27
CA ASN A 57 18.65 -14.95 -0.65
C ASN A 57 18.59 -13.42 -0.92
N PRO A 58 17.67 -12.67 -0.27
CA PRO A 58 16.54 -13.13 0.53
C PRO A 58 15.40 -13.66 -0.36
N THR A 59 14.45 -14.39 0.23
CA THR A 59 13.26 -14.88 -0.47
C THR A 59 12.49 -13.70 -1.07
N ARG A 60 12.24 -13.74 -2.38
CA ARG A 60 11.55 -12.69 -3.13
C ARG A 60 10.60 -13.31 -4.16
N VAL A 61 9.36 -12.82 -4.21
CA VAL A 61 8.46 -13.08 -5.34
C VAL A 61 8.59 -11.91 -6.29
N VAL A 62 8.99 -12.19 -7.52
CA VAL A 62 9.21 -11.21 -8.59
C VAL A 62 8.10 -11.41 -9.62
N ILE A 63 7.42 -10.34 -10.00
CA ILE A 63 6.36 -10.33 -11.00
C ILE A 63 6.80 -9.38 -12.12
N ASP A 64 7.14 -9.97 -13.26
CA ASP A 64 7.55 -9.26 -14.47
C ASP A 64 6.34 -8.93 -15.33
N LEU A 65 6.29 -7.69 -15.81
CA LEU A 65 5.27 -7.13 -16.69
C LEU A 65 5.94 -6.81 -18.04
N PRO A 66 5.88 -7.71 -19.03
CA PRO A 66 6.48 -7.49 -20.34
C PRO A 66 5.80 -6.32 -21.08
N ASN A 67 6.55 -5.64 -21.95
CA ASN A 67 6.11 -4.48 -22.72
C ASN A 67 5.43 -3.40 -21.83
N THR A 68 5.92 -3.20 -20.60
CA THR A 68 5.32 -2.30 -19.61
C THR A 68 6.36 -1.30 -19.08
N GLN A 69 5.95 -0.05 -18.92
CA GLN A 69 6.69 1.02 -18.25
C GLN A 69 6.08 1.28 -16.86
N VAL A 70 6.90 1.63 -15.86
CA VAL A 70 6.39 2.21 -14.61
C VAL A 70 6.00 3.67 -14.85
N GLY A 71 4.78 4.06 -14.48
CA GLY A 71 4.24 5.42 -14.72
C GLY A 71 4.85 6.56 -13.89
N GLY A 72 6.06 6.37 -13.35
CA GLY A 72 6.71 7.31 -12.45
C GLY A 72 7.97 6.72 -11.79
N THR A 73 8.45 7.38 -10.75
CA THR A 73 9.63 6.94 -9.97
C THR A 73 9.40 5.59 -9.30
N THR A 74 10.47 4.79 -9.16
CA THR A 74 10.50 3.51 -8.43
C THR A 74 9.87 3.64 -7.03
N THR A 75 8.66 3.13 -6.87
CA THR A 75 7.85 3.23 -5.65
C THR A 75 8.08 2.01 -4.74
N ARG A 76 7.94 2.21 -3.42
CA ARG A 76 8.07 1.14 -2.41
C ARG A 76 6.98 1.27 -1.35
N GLN A 77 6.57 0.12 -0.82
CA GLN A 77 5.64 -0.05 0.29
C GLN A 77 6.35 -0.89 1.34
N GLY A 78 6.60 -0.35 2.52
CA GLY A 78 6.96 -1.17 3.69
C GLY A 78 5.73 -1.97 4.13
N VAL A 79 5.92 -3.23 4.55
CA VAL A 79 4.80 -4.09 4.97
C VAL A 79 4.98 -4.55 6.42
N GLY A 80 6.12 -5.15 6.75
CA GLY A 80 6.41 -5.65 8.10
C GLY A 80 5.94 -7.08 8.36
N GLY A 81 6.44 -7.65 9.45
CA GLY A 81 6.24 -9.07 9.77
C GLY A 81 6.99 -9.97 8.78
N ALA A 82 6.29 -10.92 8.16
CA ALA A 82 6.86 -11.90 7.24
C ALA A 82 7.21 -11.32 5.85
N ILE A 83 6.47 -10.31 5.40
CA ILE A 83 6.76 -9.55 4.18
C ILE A 83 7.51 -8.29 4.58
N ARG A 84 8.72 -8.08 4.07
CA ARG A 84 9.53 -6.89 4.41
C ARG A 84 8.99 -5.66 3.70
N GLU A 85 8.99 -5.71 2.38
CA GLU A 85 8.59 -4.61 1.50
C GLU A 85 8.08 -5.15 0.16
N VAL A 86 7.28 -4.34 -0.52
CA VAL A 86 6.97 -4.51 -1.94
C VAL A 86 7.45 -3.27 -2.70
N ARG A 87 7.93 -3.44 -3.93
CA ARG A 87 8.45 -2.33 -4.75
C ARG A 87 8.16 -2.53 -6.22
N ALA A 88 7.87 -1.43 -6.92
CA ALA A 88 7.76 -1.38 -8.38
C ALA A 88 8.94 -0.58 -8.97
N GLY A 89 9.54 -1.08 -10.04
CA GLY A 89 10.58 -0.37 -10.77
C GLY A 89 10.77 -0.92 -12.18
N GLN A 90 11.42 -0.15 -13.04
CA GLN A 90 11.78 -0.62 -14.38
C GLN A 90 12.96 -1.61 -14.26
N PHE A 91 12.81 -2.82 -14.81
CA PHE A 91 13.88 -3.84 -14.80
C PHE A 91 14.77 -3.73 -16.05
N ASP A 92 14.14 -3.53 -17.20
CA ASP A 92 14.80 -3.22 -18.48
C ASP A 92 13.91 -2.25 -19.28
N GLY A 93 14.39 -1.77 -20.43
CA GLY A 93 13.67 -0.78 -21.24
C GLY A 93 12.28 -1.19 -21.75
N GLN A 94 11.88 -2.46 -21.62
CA GLN A 94 10.57 -2.99 -21.99
C GLN A 94 9.84 -3.71 -20.83
N THR A 95 10.50 -4.04 -19.72
CA THR A 95 9.90 -4.80 -18.61
C THR A 95 9.81 -3.97 -17.32
N ALA A 96 8.59 -3.72 -16.85
CA ALA A 96 8.34 -3.24 -15.49
C ALA A 96 8.31 -4.44 -14.54
N ARG A 97 8.80 -4.26 -13.31
CA ARG A 97 8.96 -5.34 -12.33
C ARG A 97 8.43 -4.94 -10.96
N LEU A 98 7.52 -5.75 -10.45
CA LEU A 98 7.08 -5.75 -9.06
C LEU A 98 7.91 -6.79 -8.29
N VAL A 99 8.41 -6.44 -7.10
CA VAL A 99 9.13 -7.37 -6.22
C VAL A 99 8.54 -7.30 -4.83
N ILE A 100 8.07 -8.44 -4.34
CA ILE A 100 7.70 -8.68 -2.94
C ILE A 100 8.93 -9.32 -2.28
N GLU A 101 9.53 -8.64 -1.30
CA GLU A 101 10.68 -9.15 -0.54
C GLU A 101 10.22 -9.60 0.85
N LEU A 102 10.64 -10.79 1.27
CA LEU A 102 10.31 -11.34 2.58
C LEU A 102 11.35 -10.94 3.63
N ALA A 103 10.93 -10.96 4.89
CA ALA A 103 11.85 -10.83 6.02
C ALA A 103 12.79 -12.03 6.12
N ALA A 104 13.96 -11.82 6.73
CA ALA A 104 14.94 -12.88 6.94
C ALA A 104 14.34 -14.01 7.80
N GLY A 105 14.57 -15.26 7.39
CA GLY A 105 14.01 -16.44 8.05
C GLY A 105 12.60 -16.82 7.62
N TYR A 106 12.00 -16.15 6.61
CA TYR A 106 10.73 -16.53 5.99
C TYR A 106 10.88 -17.05 4.56
N SER A 107 9.98 -17.97 4.18
CA SER A 107 9.91 -18.65 2.90
C SER A 107 8.45 -18.78 2.42
N LEU A 108 8.26 -19.23 1.18
CA LEU A 108 6.95 -19.51 0.56
C LEU A 108 7.04 -20.81 -0.23
N ASP A 109 5.92 -21.53 -0.36
CA ASP A 109 5.77 -22.53 -1.41
C ASP A 109 5.51 -21.81 -2.76
N PRO A 110 6.44 -21.89 -3.74
CA PRO A 110 6.25 -21.25 -5.04
C PRO A 110 5.12 -21.88 -5.87
N GLN A 111 4.70 -23.12 -5.58
CA GLN A 111 3.58 -23.78 -6.27
C GLN A 111 2.21 -23.33 -5.76
N ALA A 112 2.15 -22.76 -4.55
CA ALA A 112 0.92 -22.25 -3.95
C ALA A 112 0.66 -20.75 -4.23
N ILE A 113 1.59 -20.05 -4.90
CA ILE A 113 1.39 -18.68 -5.41
C ILE A 113 0.40 -18.74 -6.58
N ARG A 114 -0.66 -17.92 -6.54
CA ARG A 114 -1.69 -17.88 -7.60
C ARG A 114 -1.75 -16.52 -8.26
N ILE A 115 -1.66 -16.48 -9.58
CA ILE A 115 -1.83 -15.29 -10.40
C ILE A 115 -3.21 -15.37 -11.06
N GLN A 116 -4.04 -14.36 -10.88
CA GLN A 116 -5.42 -14.31 -11.39
C GLN A 116 -5.70 -12.98 -12.07
N GLY A 117 -6.13 -13.02 -13.33
CA GLY A 117 -6.63 -11.85 -14.05
C GLY A 117 -8.10 -11.62 -13.71
N ILE A 118 -8.42 -10.48 -13.08
CA ILE A 118 -9.80 -10.00 -12.95
C ILE A 118 -10.25 -9.39 -14.28
N ARG A 119 -9.33 -8.73 -14.98
CA ARG A 119 -9.48 -8.16 -16.33
C ARG A 119 -8.14 -8.31 -17.06
N PRO A 120 -8.07 -8.16 -18.41
CA PRO A 120 -6.80 -8.23 -19.14
C PRO A 120 -5.73 -7.23 -18.64
N ASN A 121 -6.16 -6.12 -18.03
CA ASN A 121 -5.32 -5.08 -17.45
C ASN A 121 -5.37 -5.01 -15.90
N GLN A 122 -5.98 -5.98 -15.21
CA GLN A 122 -6.14 -5.96 -13.76
C GLN A 122 -5.91 -7.35 -13.15
N TRP A 123 -4.94 -7.45 -12.25
CA TRP A 123 -4.41 -8.72 -11.76
C TRP A 123 -4.30 -8.77 -10.24
N VAL A 124 -4.46 -9.97 -9.69
CA VAL A 124 -4.19 -10.31 -8.28
C VAL A 124 -3.15 -11.41 -8.24
N VAL A 125 -2.15 -11.26 -7.38
CA VAL A 125 -1.14 -12.27 -7.06
C VAL A 125 -1.29 -12.63 -5.60
N GLN A 126 -1.99 -13.73 -5.34
CA GLN A 126 -2.22 -14.30 -4.04
C GLN A 126 -0.99 -15.11 -3.61
N LEU A 127 -0.42 -14.77 -2.45
CA LEU A 127 0.64 -15.55 -1.83
C LEU A 127 0.07 -16.57 -0.84
N PRO A 128 0.72 -17.75 -0.65
CA PRO A 128 0.43 -18.64 0.46
C PRO A 128 0.96 -18.06 1.78
N ALA A 129 0.49 -18.58 2.90
CA ALA A 129 0.99 -18.20 4.23
C ALA A 129 2.52 -18.38 4.32
N PRO A 130 3.29 -17.36 4.72
CA PRO A 130 4.74 -17.46 4.85
C PRO A 130 5.17 -18.50 5.88
N ILE A 131 6.12 -19.35 5.49
CA ILE A 131 6.72 -20.40 6.33
C ILE A 131 8.01 -19.82 6.90
N GLY A 132 8.04 -19.49 8.19
CA GLY A 132 9.21 -18.84 8.80
C GLY A 132 9.37 -19.05 10.30
N ALA A 133 10.52 -18.62 10.81
CA ALA A 133 11.00 -18.93 12.14
C ALA A 133 10.05 -18.45 13.27
N THR A 134 9.99 -19.26 14.34
CA THR A 134 9.24 -18.96 15.57
C THR A 134 9.50 -17.53 16.04
N PRO A 135 8.47 -16.73 16.35
CA PRO A 135 8.70 -15.40 16.91
C PRO A 135 9.47 -15.54 18.22
N ALA A 136 10.65 -14.93 18.29
CA ALA A 136 11.39 -14.81 19.54
C ALA A 136 10.47 -14.10 20.55
N SER A 137 10.12 -14.77 21.64
CA SER A 137 9.24 -14.20 22.65
C SER A 137 9.82 -12.86 23.13
N PRO A 138 9.01 -11.81 23.29
CA PRO A 138 9.47 -10.59 23.93
C PRO A 138 10.14 -10.94 25.27
N PRO A 139 11.33 -10.41 25.59
CA PRO A 139 11.92 -10.63 26.90
C PRO A 139 10.95 -10.13 27.97
N PRO A 140 10.84 -10.83 29.11
CA PRO A 140 9.91 -10.42 30.18
C PRO A 140 10.24 -8.98 30.62
N PRO A 141 9.23 -8.13 30.86
CA PRO A 141 9.46 -6.72 31.12
C PRO A 141 10.30 -6.53 32.40
N ALA A 142 11.47 -5.92 32.23
CA ALA A 142 12.32 -5.53 33.36
C ALA A 142 11.56 -4.50 34.21
N SER A 143 11.26 -4.87 35.45
CA SER A 143 10.47 -4.02 36.35
C SER A 143 11.32 -2.84 36.84
N GLY A 144 10.91 -1.60 36.53
CA GLY A 144 11.41 -0.41 37.22
C GLY A 144 11.90 0.76 36.35
N GLU A 145 12.01 0.63 35.03
CA GLU A 145 12.41 1.76 34.19
C GLU A 145 11.23 2.72 33.92
N ILE A 146 11.37 3.97 34.38
CA ILE A 146 10.36 5.02 34.18
C ILE A 146 10.49 5.53 32.74
N VAL A 147 9.82 4.85 31.81
CA VAL A 147 9.81 5.24 30.39
C VAL A 147 9.20 6.64 30.26
N PRO A 148 9.95 7.66 29.79
CA PRO A 148 9.35 8.94 29.47
C PRO A 148 8.35 8.73 28.33
N ARG A 149 7.12 9.25 28.46
CA ARG A 149 6.06 9.06 27.47
C ARG A 149 6.40 9.81 26.18
N THR A 150 7.14 9.18 25.29
CA THR A 150 7.26 9.59 23.90
C THR A 150 5.89 9.46 23.24
N THR A 151 5.33 10.60 22.84
CA THR A 151 4.11 10.66 22.02
C THR A 151 4.44 10.16 20.62
N THR A 152 4.44 8.84 20.45
CA THR A 152 4.56 8.19 19.15
C THR A 152 3.31 8.56 18.34
N VAL A 153 3.46 9.45 17.37
CA VAL A 153 2.39 9.76 16.43
C VAL A 153 2.23 8.55 15.51
N GLY A 154 1.06 7.94 15.56
CA GLY A 154 0.69 6.73 14.83
C GLY A 154 -0.75 6.36 15.17
N ASN A 155 -1.33 5.45 14.40
CA ASN A 155 -2.78 5.19 14.42
C ASN A 155 -3.30 4.77 15.80
N GLN A 156 -4.54 5.15 16.10
CA GLN A 156 -5.27 4.77 17.33
C GLN A 156 -6.71 4.36 16.98
N VAL A 157 -7.23 3.35 17.68
CA VAL A 157 -8.63 2.90 17.56
C VAL A 157 -9.21 2.70 18.96
N GLN A 158 -10.31 3.39 19.25
CA GLN A 158 -11.00 3.39 20.53
C GLN A 158 -12.51 3.22 20.31
N GLY A 159 -12.97 1.97 20.25
CA GLY A 159 -14.37 1.60 19.99
C GLY A 159 -15.00 0.81 21.13
N ASN A 160 -16.25 1.14 21.44
CA ASN A 160 -17.14 0.34 22.30
C ASN A 160 -18.31 -0.09 21.42
N THR A 161 -18.47 -1.38 21.09
CA THR A 161 -19.49 -1.91 20.17
C THR A 161 -20.81 -1.15 20.26
N GLY A 162 -21.12 -0.34 19.24
CA GLY A 162 -22.22 0.62 19.28
C GLY A 162 -23.58 -0.05 19.12
N GLU A 163 -24.09 -0.59 20.22
CA GLU A 163 -25.44 -1.12 20.32
C GLU A 163 -26.46 -0.03 19.95
N GLY A 164 -27.29 -0.29 18.94
CA GLY A 164 -28.21 0.70 18.38
C GLY A 164 -27.66 1.61 17.27
N ALA A 165 -26.47 1.36 16.72
CA ALA A 165 -26.03 1.98 15.48
C ALA A 165 -26.65 1.31 14.24
N GLU A 166 -27.05 2.09 13.23
CA GLU A 166 -27.42 1.55 11.91
C GLU A 166 -26.21 1.29 11.00
N ALA A 167 -25.05 1.85 11.33
CA ALA A 167 -23.83 1.78 10.53
C ALA A 167 -22.65 1.23 11.35
N ILE A 168 -21.76 0.48 10.70
CA ILE A 168 -20.53 -0.05 11.29
C ILE A 168 -19.34 0.32 10.42
N LEU A 169 -18.32 0.98 11.00
CA LEU A 169 -17.04 1.23 10.36
C LEU A 169 -16.12 0.02 10.53
N ASN A 170 -15.86 -0.69 9.43
CA ASN A 170 -15.05 -1.91 9.39
C ASN A 170 -13.57 -1.68 9.04
N GLY A 171 -13.19 -0.45 8.68
CA GLY A 171 -11.82 -0.05 8.39
C GLY A 171 -11.71 1.00 7.29
N VAL A 172 -10.47 1.30 6.89
CA VAL A 172 -10.15 2.32 5.88
C VAL A 172 -9.14 1.73 4.90
N VAL A 173 -9.32 2.00 3.60
CA VAL A 173 -8.37 1.61 2.55
C VAL A 173 -7.95 2.81 1.71
N THR A 174 -6.68 2.86 1.30
CA THR A 174 -6.21 3.83 0.31
C THR A 174 -6.73 3.46 -1.08
N THR A 175 -7.04 4.48 -1.88
CA THR A 175 -7.63 4.38 -3.22
C THR A 175 -6.89 5.31 -4.18
N GLY A 176 -7.15 5.19 -5.48
CA GLY A 176 -6.48 6.01 -6.50
C GLY A 176 -6.68 7.52 -6.33
N ASP A 177 -7.79 7.95 -5.70
CA ASP A 177 -8.20 9.35 -5.57
C ASP A 177 -8.13 9.90 -4.12
N GLY A 178 -7.76 9.07 -3.15
CA GLY A 178 -7.87 9.36 -1.72
C GLY A 178 -8.05 8.09 -0.88
N PHE A 179 -9.05 8.04 0.00
CA PHE A 179 -9.35 6.88 0.84
C PHE A 179 -10.82 6.47 0.78
N LEU A 180 -11.12 5.19 1.04
CA LEU A 180 -12.47 4.69 1.28
C LEU A 180 -12.56 4.13 2.71
N ILE A 181 -13.38 4.77 3.53
CA ILE A 181 -13.84 4.26 4.82
C ILE A 181 -14.94 3.23 4.52
N LYS A 182 -14.70 1.96 4.85
CA LYS A 182 -15.62 0.84 4.61
C LYS A 182 -16.72 0.84 5.67
N ILE A 183 -17.95 1.19 5.26
CA ILE A 183 -19.14 1.13 6.12
C ILE A 183 -20.02 -0.06 5.73
N SER A 184 -20.56 -0.77 6.72
CA SER A 184 -21.68 -1.70 6.56
C SER A 184 -22.93 -1.13 7.22
N GLY A 185 -24.11 -1.49 6.70
CA GLY A 185 -25.40 -0.94 7.15
C GLY A 185 -25.76 0.36 6.43
N THR A 186 -26.51 1.25 7.09
CA THR A 186 -26.90 2.55 6.53
C THR A 186 -25.69 3.47 6.46
N THR A 187 -25.09 3.70 5.29
CA THR A 187 -23.99 4.68 5.15
C THR A 187 -24.41 6.04 5.75
N PRO A 188 -23.59 6.70 6.60
CA PRO A 188 -23.91 8.00 7.18
C PRO A 188 -23.61 9.16 6.22
N ASP A 189 -24.11 10.36 6.55
CA ASP A 189 -23.59 11.60 5.98
C ASP A 189 -22.42 12.12 6.84
N PRO A 190 -21.20 12.19 6.30
CA PRO A 190 -20.04 12.66 7.05
C PRO A 190 -20.09 14.18 7.27
N THR A 191 -19.83 14.63 8.50
CA THR A 191 -19.54 16.04 8.79
C THR A 191 -18.05 16.22 8.93
N VAL A 192 -17.46 17.17 8.18
CA VAL A 192 -16.01 17.45 8.22
C VAL A 192 -15.74 18.84 8.77
N ARG A 193 -14.76 18.95 9.66
CA ARG A 193 -14.14 20.21 10.07
C ARG A 193 -12.63 20.09 10.04
N ILE A 194 -11.96 21.23 9.95
CA ILE A 194 -10.49 21.34 10.02
C ILE A 194 -10.16 22.15 11.27
N THR A 195 -9.13 21.72 12.00
CA THR A 195 -8.72 22.27 13.30
C THR A 195 -7.19 22.31 13.41
N GLY A 196 -6.66 23.19 14.26
CA GLY A 196 -5.24 23.54 14.32
C GLY A 196 -5.04 25.02 13.96
N ASP A 197 -4.11 25.68 14.66
CA ASP A 197 -3.86 27.13 14.56
C ASP A 197 -2.62 27.46 13.70
N GLY A 198 -1.83 26.46 13.29
CA GLY A 198 -0.64 26.58 12.47
C GLY A 198 -0.61 25.59 11.29
N PRO A 199 0.57 25.37 10.67
CA PRO A 199 0.73 24.38 9.61
C PRO A 199 1.03 22.96 10.15
N ASP A 200 1.67 22.85 11.30
CA ASP A 200 2.21 21.59 11.86
C ASP A 200 1.26 20.87 12.85
N ASP A 201 0.17 21.52 13.27
CA ASP A 201 -0.85 20.98 14.16
C ASP A 201 -2.18 20.69 13.44
N ARG A 202 -2.19 20.77 12.11
CA ARG A 202 -3.39 20.62 11.27
C ARG A 202 -4.00 19.23 11.44
N THR A 203 -5.30 19.24 11.70
CA THR A 203 -6.12 18.06 11.88
C THR A 203 -7.42 18.18 11.09
N VAL A 204 -7.84 17.09 10.45
CA VAL A 204 -9.17 16.99 9.83
C VAL A 204 -9.99 16.03 10.66
N VAL A 205 -11.14 16.50 11.17
CA VAL A 205 -12.04 15.71 12.00
C VAL A 205 -13.31 15.41 11.21
N ILE A 206 -13.53 14.13 10.95
CA ILE A 206 -14.70 13.58 10.27
C ILE A 206 -15.59 12.93 11.34
N ASP A 207 -16.77 13.51 11.58
CA ASP A 207 -17.80 12.92 12.44
C ASP A 207 -18.81 12.12 11.57
N LEU A 208 -19.02 10.85 11.93
CA LEU A 208 -19.93 9.91 11.28
C LEU A 208 -21.11 9.60 12.24
N PRO A 209 -22.28 10.25 12.09
CA PRO A 209 -23.44 10.01 12.96
C PRO A 209 -24.01 8.59 12.77
N ASN A 210 -24.72 8.08 13.78
CA ASN A 210 -25.36 6.75 13.76
C ASN A 210 -24.43 5.59 13.36
N THR A 211 -23.14 5.69 13.74
CA THR A 211 -22.07 4.80 13.31
C THR A 211 -21.27 4.26 14.50
N ALA A 212 -21.17 2.94 14.60
CA ALA A 212 -20.30 2.22 15.52
C ALA A 212 -18.91 1.96 14.91
N VAL A 213 -17.91 1.80 15.77
CA VAL A 213 -16.61 1.23 15.41
C VAL A 213 -16.70 -0.29 15.51
N ALA A 214 -16.19 -1.03 14.51
CA ALA A 214 -16.18 -2.50 14.55
C ALA A 214 -15.26 -3.05 15.67
N ALA A 215 -15.67 -4.15 16.30
CA ALA A 215 -14.98 -4.75 17.46
C ALA A 215 -13.61 -5.33 17.12
N ASP A 216 -13.41 -5.71 15.86
CA ASP A 216 -12.21 -6.30 15.28
C ASP A 216 -11.29 -5.27 14.61
N LEU A 217 -11.71 -4.00 14.45
CA LEU A 217 -10.88 -2.94 13.90
C LEU A 217 -9.67 -2.66 14.79
N ARG A 218 -8.45 -2.66 14.21
CA ARG A 218 -7.20 -2.37 14.91
C ARG A 218 -6.40 -1.25 14.23
N PRO A 219 -5.49 -0.55 14.96
CA PRO A 219 -4.75 0.57 14.40
C PRO A 219 -3.80 0.20 13.24
N ASP A 220 -3.28 -1.03 13.25
CA ASP A 220 -2.43 -1.63 12.20
C ASP A 220 -3.19 -1.97 10.91
N GLN A 221 -4.52 -1.84 10.91
CA GLN A 221 -5.37 -1.99 9.72
C GLN A 221 -5.69 -0.64 9.06
N LEU A 222 -5.20 0.47 9.59
CA LEU A 222 -5.42 1.82 9.05
C LEU A 222 -4.23 2.28 8.17
N PRO A 223 -4.45 3.19 7.18
CA PRO A 223 -3.38 3.58 6.26
C PRO A 223 -2.28 4.44 6.90
N ASP A 224 -1.11 3.83 7.13
CA ASP A 224 0.08 4.52 7.62
C ASP A 224 0.74 5.42 6.58
N PHE A 225 1.07 6.65 6.98
CA PHE A 225 1.93 7.62 6.28
C PHE A 225 1.54 7.96 4.82
N ARG A 226 0.25 7.79 4.46
CA ARG A 226 -0.23 8.03 3.09
C ARG A 226 -0.68 9.48 2.88
N TYR A 227 -0.27 10.08 1.75
CA TYR A 227 -0.72 11.41 1.32
C TYR A 227 -0.67 12.47 2.43
N SER A 228 0.51 12.64 3.06
CA SER A 228 0.76 13.57 4.18
C SER A 228 -0.12 13.39 5.43
N ILE A 229 -0.78 12.24 5.60
CA ILE A 229 -1.45 11.85 6.86
C ILE A 229 -0.49 11.01 7.70
N ILE A 230 -0.15 11.49 8.90
CA ILE A 230 0.80 10.85 9.84
C ILE A 230 0.14 9.98 10.90
N ALA A 231 -1.16 10.13 11.16
CA ALA A 231 -1.92 9.21 12.00
C ALA A 231 -3.44 9.33 11.79
N TRP A 232 -4.13 8.20 11.93
CA TRP A 232 -5.58 8.07 12.03
C TRP A 232 -5.98 7.78 13.48
N GLU A 233 -6.80 8.63 14.09
CA GLU A 233 -7.38 8.38 15.43
C GLU A 233 -8.89 8.17 15.31
N ILE A 234 -9.34 6.92 15.35
CA ILE A 234 -10.76 6.54 15.28
C ILE A 234 -11.29 6.35 16.69
N SER A 235 -12.26 7.17 17.12
CA SER A 235 -12.80 7.19 18.47
C SER A 235 -14.33 7.25 18.48
N GLN A 236 -14.96 6.33 19.19
CA GLN A 236 -16.42 6.29 19.30
C GLN A 236 -16.92 7.29 20.34
N GLN A 237 -17.94 8.05 19.97
CA GLN A 237 -18.56 9.11 20.77
C GLN A 237 -19.85 8.58 21.40
N SER A 238 -20.04 8.84 22.70
CA SER A 238 -21.21 8.41 23.48
C SER A 238 -22.45 9.27 23.22
N THR A 239 -22.86 9.39 21.96
CA THR A 239 -24.14 9.98 21.55
C THR A 239 -25.25 8.92 21.49
N SER A 240 -26.50 9.34 21.31
CA SER A 240 -27.64 8.44 21.08
C SER A 240 -28.40 8.87 19.82
N PRO A 241 -28.33 8.11 18.70
CA PRO A 241 -27.50 6.93 18.48
C PRO A 241 -25.98 7.25 18.54
N PRO A 242 -25.11 6.24 18.73
CA PRO A 242 -23.66 6.45 18.80
C PRO A 242 -23.10 7.02 17.49
N SER A 243 -21.96 7.70 17.60
CA SER A 243 -21.29 8.38 16.48
C SER A 243 -19.81 8.01 16.47
N THR A 244 -19.20 7.92 15.31
CA THR A 244 -17.77 7.61 15.16
C THR A 244 -17.02 8.86 14.69
N ARG A 245 -16.00 9.27 15.46
CA ARG A 245 -15.09 10.36 15.09
C ARG A 245 -13.80 9.79 14.52
N ILE A 246 -13.39 10.30 13.38
CA ILE A 246 -12.08 10.03 12.78
C ILE A 246 -11.31 11.34 12.79
N THR A 247 -10.15 11.38 13.43
CA THR A 247 -9.20 12.51 13.34
C THR A 247 -8.01 12.09 12.48
N LEU A 248 -7.74 12.85 11.43
CA LEU A 248 -6.54 12.73 10.60
C LEU A 248 -5.53 13.76 11.11
N LYS A 249 -4.33 13.32 11.50
CA LYS A 249 -3.19 14.20 11.79
C LYS A 249 -2.38 14.41 10.52
N LEU A 250 -2.12 15.67 10.17
CA LEU A 250 -1.57 16.07 8.88
C LEU A 250 -0.17 16.66 9.00
N THR A 251 0.64 16.56 7.96
CA THR A 251 1.84 17.40 7.77
C THR A 251 1.51 18.63 6.90
N PRO A 252 2.37 19.68 6.85
CA PRO A 252 2.06 20.92 6.16
C PRO A 252 1.69 20.76 4.67
N ASP A 253 2.28 19.78 3.98
CA ASP A 253 2.01 19.46 2.57
C ASP A 253 0.64 18.77 2.33
N SER A 254 -0.08 18.39 3.39
CA SER A 254 -1.39 17.75 3.27
C SER A 254 -2.47 18.73 2.78
N PRO A 255 -3.35 18.30 1.87
CA PRO A 255 -4.50 19.08 1.47
C PRO A 255 -5.57 19.14 2.57
N ASP A 256 -6.55 20.03 2.35
CA ASP A 256 -7.76 20.19 3.16
C ASP A 256 -8.78 19.08 2.84
N TRP A 257 -8.58 17.89 3.43
CA TRP A 257 -9.36 16.69 3.14
C TRP A 257 -10.88 16.87 3.36
N ARG A 258 -11.66 16.32 2.42
CA ARG A 258 -13.12 16.34 2.40
C ARG A 258 -13.64 14.90 2.45
N ALA A 259 -14.81 14.68 3.04
CA ALA A 259 -15.45 13.36 3.09
C ALA A 259 -16.83 13.41 2.42
N LEU A 260 -17.17 12.36 1.66
CA LEU A 260 -18.43 12.25 0.90
C LEU A 260 -19.03 10.85 1.05
N ARG A 261 -20.34 10.78 1.32
CA ARG A 261 -21.13 9.54 1.28
C ARG A 261 -21.07 8.92 -0.12
N ASN A 262 -20.81 7.62 -0.23
CA ASN A 262 -21.02 6.84 -1.45
C ASN A 262 -21.82 5.55 -1.17
N SER A 263 -22.05 4.72 -2.19
CA SER A 263 -22.79 3.45 -2.12
C SER A 263 -22.01 2.29 -1.49
N SER A 264 -20.81 2.53 -0.96
CA SER A 264 -19.88 1.53 -0.42
C SER A 264 -19.22 1.97 0.91
N GLY A 265 -19.65 3.10 1.47
CA GLY A 265 -19.04 3.75 2.62
C GLY A 265 -18.86 5.25 2.43
N VAL A 266 -17.76 5.79 2.95
CA VAL A 266 -17.43 7.22 2.85
C VAL A 266 -16.08 7.38 2.16
N ILE A 267 -16.03 8.15 1.07
CA ILE A 267 -14.79 8.50 0.39
C ILE A 267 -14.19 9.73 1.05
N VAL A 268 -12.89 9.71 1.35
CA VAL A 268 -12.11 10.87 1.77
C VAL A 268 -11.24 11.31 0.58
N LEU A 269 -11.41 12.54 0.12
CA LEU A 269 -10.83 13.09 -1.11
C LEU A 269 -10.17 14.45 -0.85
N PRO A 270 -9.16 14.86 -1.65
CA PRO A 270 -8.60 16.21 -1.59
C PRO A 270 -9.60 17.27 -2.14
N PRO A 271 -9.27 18.58 -2.00
CA PRO A 271 -10.00 19.66 -2.67
C PRO A 271 -10.07 19.48 -4.19
N SER A 272 -11.17 19.92 -4.78
CA SER A 272 -11.39 19.83 -6.23
C SER A 272 -10.28 20.58 -6.99
N GLY A 273 -9.48 19.86 -7.79
CA GLY A 273 -8.35 20.42 -8.54
C GLY A 273 -6.97 20.11 -7.97
N VAL A 274 -6.87 19.53 -6.77
CA VAL A 274 -5.62 18.98 -6.23
C VAL A 274 -5.46 17.54 -6.72
N PRO A 275 -4.43 17.21 -7.54
CA PRO A 275 -4.19 15.84 -7.96
C PRO A 275 -3.58 15.05 -6.81
N ILE A 276 -4.27 14.01 -6.36
CA ILE A 276 -3.84 13.07 -5.32
C ILE A 276 -2.37 12.62 -5.42
N GLY A 277 -1.87 12.36 -6.63
CA GLY A 277 -0.49 11.93 -6.90
C GLY A 277 0.58 13.03 -6.79
N SER A 278 0.23 14.28 -6.47
CA SER A 278 1.21 15.32 -6.11
C SER A 278 1.38 15.50 -4.61
N ILE A 279 0.63 14.77 -3.78
CA ILE A 279 0.76 14.80 -2.32
C ILE A 279 1.76 13.70 -1.92
N PRO A 280 2.84 14.01 -1.19
CA PRO A 280 3.83 13.02 -0.83
C PRO A 280 3.28 11.99 0.16
N ASP A 281 3.80 10.77 0.11
CA ASP A 281 3.74 9.84 1.23
C ASP A 281 4.85 10.21 2.22
N GLU A 282 4.54 10.22 3.52
CA GLU A 282 5.46 10.67 4.56
C GLU A 282 6.49 9.56 4.90
N PRO A 283 7.77 9.87 5.14
CA PRO A 283 8.68 8.89 5.73
C PRO A 283 8.23 8.54 7.17
N PRO A 284 8.17 7.25 7.56
CA PRO A 284 7.88 6.89 8.96
C PRO A 284 8.93 7.52 9.89
N PRO A 285 8.53 8.01 11.08
CA PRO A 285 9.38 8.84 11.93
C PRO A 285 10.67 8.11 12.28
N THR A 286 11.78 8.57 11.72
CA THR A 286 13.09 7.93 11.90
C THR A 286 13.53 8.14 13.34
N ALA A 287 13.62 7.05 14.11
CA ALA A 287 14.06 7.08 15.50
C ALA A 287 15.43 7.79 15.58
N ALA A 288 15.45 8.96 16.22
CA ALA A 288 16.60 9.84 16.22
C ALA A 288 17.76 9.24 17.03
N THR A 289 18.69 8.58 16.34
CA THR A 289 19.94 8.06 16.93
C THR A 289 20.92 9.22 17.17
N SER A 290 20.56 10.13 18.08
CA SER A 290 21.41 11.20 18.60
C SER A 290 22.11 10.76 19.89
N ALA A 291 22.73 9.58 19.88
CA ALA A 291 23.64 9.16 20.93
C ALA A 291 24.96 9.95 20.78
N PRO A 292 25.39 10.73 21.79
CA PRO A 292 26.66 11.43 21.72
C PRO A 292 27.83 10.42 21.70
N PRO A 293 28.97 10.74 21.05
CA PRO A 293 30.11 9.84 21.02
C PRO A 293 30.67 9.63 22.44
N PRO A 294 30.99 8.39 22.86
CA PRO A 294 31.48 8.11 24.19
C PRO A 294 32.85 8.76 24.42
N GLU A 295 32.92 9.61 25.44
CA GLU A 295 34.13 10.33 25.82
C GLU A 295 35.19 9.33 26.34
N ARG A 296 36.39 9.33 25.72
CA ARG A 296 37.45 8.39 26.09
C ARG A 296 38.10 8.81 27.40
N THR A 297 37.63 8.25 28.51
CA THR A 297 38.32 8.32 29.80
C THR A 297 39.73 7.72 29.68
N ARG A 298 40.73 8.57 29.88
CA ARG A 298 42.15 8.20 29.87
C ARG A 298 42.49 7.49 31.19
N PRO A 299 43.12 6.30 31.18
CA PRO A 299 43.59 5.67 32.41
C PRO A 299 44.59 6.56 33.15
N ALA A 300 44.47 6.63 34.47
CA ALA A 300 45.51 7.19 35.33
C ALA A 300 46.65 6.18 35.46
N THR A 301 47.88 6.63 35.28
CA THR A 301 49.09 5.86 35.58
C THR A 301 49.33 5.85 37.10
N PRO A 302 49.76 4.73 37.71
CA PRO A 302 50.20 4.70 39.11
C PRO A 302 51.49 5.51 39.37
#